data_AF-A0A0F9M5Z9-F1
#
_entry.id   AF-A0A0F9M5Z9-F1
#
_cell.length_a   1.000
_cell.length_b   1.000
_cell.length_c   1.000
_cell.angle_alpha   90.00
_cell.angle_beta   90.00
_cell.angle_gamma   90.00
#
_symmetry.space_group_name_H-M   'P 1'
#
loop_
_entity.id
_entity.type
_entity.pdbx_description
1 polymer ?
#
loop_
_entity_poly.entity_id
_entity_poly.type
_entity_poly.pdbx_seq_one_letter_code
_entity_poly.pdbx_strand_id
1 'polypeptide(L)'
;MKREQLEEIIKKHIEWLNNDKDGERADLYNANLYNANLYNANLYNANLYNADLENADLRNADLENADLRNADLRNANLRDANLRNANLRNADLEKIIIQLPNICKWYVIYNEYNDKSLMIGCESKTIKEWDKLFKSKIKEYEGIKRDSKEHKLIYLAFKTIKEYLKIEGVK
;
A
#
# COMPACT_ATOMS: atom_id res chain seq x y z
N MET A 1 4.00 -10.35 -18.41
CA MET A 1 5.32 -10.54 -19.05
C MET A 1 5.89 -11.88 -18.62
N LYS A 2 6.96 -12.36 -19.25
CA LYS A 2 7.62 -13.60 -18.80
C LYS A 2 8.46 -13.34 -17.56
N ARG A 3 8.63 -14.36 -16.70
CA ARG A 3 9.38 -14.25 -15.45
C ARG A 3 10.83 -13.86 -15.68
N GLU A 4 11.49 -14.45 -16.68
CA GLU A 4 12.90 -14.21 -16.98
C GLU A 4 13.13 -12.75 -17.41
N GLN A 5 12.16 -12.17 -18.14
CA GLN A 5 12.21 -10.77 -18.53
C GLN A 5 12.09 -9.85 -17.30
N LEU A 6 11.19 -10.18 -16.37
CA LEU A 6 11.04 -9.43 -15.11
C LEU A 6 12.32 -9.51 -14.26
N GLU A 7 12.89 -10.70 -14.12
CA GLU A 7 14.13 -10.92 -13.35
C GLU A 7 15.30 -10.12 -13.94
N GLU A 8 15.43 -10.06 -15.27
CA GLU A 8 16.46 -9.26 -15.94
C GLU A 8 16.26 -7.76 -15.71
N ILE A 9 15.01 -7.26 -15.78
CA ILE A 9 14.70 -5.85 -15.48
C ILE A 9 15.08 -5.52 -14.03
N ILE A 10 14.73 -6.38 -13.07
CA ILE A 10 15.05 -6.17 -11.65
C ILE A 10 16.56 -6.21 -11.44
N LYS A 11 17.27 -7.14 -12.09
CA LYS A 11 18.73 -7.24 -12.01
C LYS A 11 19.40 -5.96 -12.51
N LYS A 12 19.05 -5.49 -13.71
CA LYS A 12 19.55 -4.23 -14.26
C LYS A 12 19.23 -3.04 -13.38
N HIS A 13 18.07 -3.06 -12.71
CA HIS A 13 17.69 -2.02 -11.79
C HIS A 13 18.57 -1.99 -10.53
N ILE A 14 18.94 -3.17 -10.00
CA ILE A 14 19.90 -3.26 -8.88
C ILE A 14 21.28 -2.75 -9.31
N GLU A 15 21.73 -3.11 -10.51
CA GLU A 15 22.97 -2.60 -11.09
C GLU A 15 22.94 -1.06 -11.22
N TRP A 16 21.80 -0.50 -11.67
CA TRP A 16 21.59 0.95 -11.74
C TRP A 16 21.68 1.63 -10.37
N LEU A 17 21.08 1.03 -9.33
CA LEU A 17 21.17 1.54 -7.95
C LEU A 17 22.61 1.56 -7.43
N ASN A 18 23.44 0.65 -7.91
CA ASN A 18 24.86 0.56 -7.56
C ASN A 18 25.77 1.47 -8.42
N ASN A 19 25.19 2.31 -9.28
CA ASN A 19 25.90 3.15 -10.26
C ASN A 19 26.73 2.34 -11.25
N ASP A 20 26.30 1.12 -11.58
CA ASP A 20 26.88 0.38 -12.70
C ASP A 20 26.51 1.06 -14.02
N LYS A 21 27.46 1.10 -14.95
CA LYS A 21 27.31 1.70 -16.28
C LYS A 21 26.31 0.96 -17.17
N ASP A 22 26.12 -0.34 -16.93
CA ASP A 22 25.24 -1.21 -17.72
C ASP A 22 23.86 -1.37 -17.07
N GLY A 23 23.67 -0.77 -15.88
CA GLY A 23 22.42 -0.79 -15.14
C GLY A 23 21.37 0.16 -15.71
N GLU A 24 20.10 -0.25 -15.65
CA GLU A 24 18.96 0.53 -16.11
C GLU A 24 17.88 0.62 -15.03
N ARG A 25 17.34 1.81 -14.79
CA ARG A 25 16.17 2.00 -13.91
C ARG A 25 15.01 1.12 -14.41
N ALA A 26 14.35 0.39 -13.51
CA ALA A 26 13.23 -0.47 -13.87
C ALA A 26 12.10 0.35 -14.54
N ASP A 27 11.86 0.06 -15.82
CA ASP A 27 10.70 0.54 -16.57
C ASP A 27 9.72 -0.61 -16.81
N LEU A 28 8.62 -0.57 -16.05
CA LEU A 28 7.53 -1.53 -16.04
C LEU A 28 6.22 -0.85 -16.47
N TYR A 29 6.30 0.21 -17.28
CA TYR A 29 5.14 0.85 -17.89
C TYR A 29 4.24 -0.15 -18.63
N ASN A 30 2.94 -0.18 -18.30
CA ASN A 30 1.97 -1.14 -18.84
C ASN A 30 2.35 -2.62 -18.68
N ALA A 31 3.27 -2.94 -17.76
CA ALA A 31 3.70 -4.32 -17.56
C ALA A 31 2.54 -5.16 -17.01
N ASN A 32 2.30 -6.33 -17.62
CA ASN A 32 1.50 -7.36 -16.97
C ASN A 32 2.37 -8.11 -15.96
N LEU A 33 2.10 -7.90 -14.67
CA LEU A 33 2.73 -8.48 -13.49
C LEU A 33 1.69 -9.22 -12.63
N TYR A 34 0.60 -9.68 -13.25
CA TYR A 34 -0.44 -10.49 -12.61
C TYR A 34 0.18 -11.70 -11.89
N ASN A 35 -0.12 -11.88 -10.60
CA ASN A 35 0.48 -12.91 -9.74
C ASN A 35 2.02 -12.91 -9.67
N ALA A 36 2.69 -11.80 -10.00
CA ALA A 36 4.14 -11.74 -9.93
C ALA A 36 4.64 -11.87 -8.48
N ASN A 37 5.73 -12.62 -8.30
CA ASN A 37 6.47 -12.65 -7.05
C ASN A 37 7.54 -11.56 -7.06
N LEU A 38 7.30 -10.49 -6.31
CA LEU A 38 8.18 -9.34 -6.11
C LEU A 38 8.59 -9.21 -4.62
N TYR A 39 8.60 -10.34 -3.90
CA TYR A 39 9.04 -10.40 -2.51
C TYR A 39 10.46 -9.85 -2.35
N ASN A 40 10.66 -8.91 -1.43
CA ASN A 40 11.92 -8.18 -1.20
C ASN A 40 12.48 -7.44 -2.44
N ALA A 41 11.70 -7.21 -3.50
CA ALA A 41 12.19 -6.51 -4.68
C ALA A 41 12.56 -5.05 -4.32
N ASN A 42 13.75 -4.61 -4.71
CA ASN A 42 14.08 -3.19 -4.69
C ASN A 42 13.61 -2.57 -6.00
N LEU A 43 12.58 -1.74 -5.93
CA LEU A 43 11.94 -1.01 -7.02
C LEU A 43 11.97 0.51 -6.71
N TYR A 44 13.02 0.97 -6.01
CA TYR A 44 13.23 2.37 -5.68
C TYR A 44 13.23 3.23 -6.95
N ASN A 45 12.39 4.25 -6.99
CA ASN A 45 12.12 5.04 -8.18
C ASN A 45 11.58 4.23 -9.38
N ALA A 46 11.16 2.96 -9.33
CA ALA A 46 10.71 2.27 -10.54
C ALA A 46 9.50 2.96 -11.23
N ASN A 47 9.40 2.84 -12.55
CA ASN A 47 8.20 3.25 -13.29
C ASN A 47 7.25 2.05 -13.40
N LEU A 48 6.12 2.08 -12.69
CA LEU A 48 5.07 1.07 -12.69
C LEU A 48 3.73 1.67 -13.18
N TYR A 49 3.80 2.77 -13.94
CA TYR A 49 2.60 3.45 -14.41
C TYR A 49 1.74 2.48 -15.24
N ASN A 50 0.47 2.36 -14.84
CA ASN A 50 -0.53 1.50 -15.48
C ASN A 50 -0.11 0.01 -15.58
N ALA A 51 0.76 -0.45 -14.68
CA ALA A 51 1.11 -1.87 -14.56
C ALA A 51 -0.06 -2.66 -13.93
N ASP A 52 -0.26 -3.90 -14.39
CA ASP A 52 -1.17 -4.86 -13.78
C ASP A 52 -0.40 -5.67 -12.73
N LEU A 53 -0.63 -5.37 -11.45
CA LEU A 53 -0.05 -6.01 -10.27
C LEU A 53 -1.11 -6.81 -9.49
N GLU A 54 -2.24 -7.17 -10.13
CA GLU A 54 -3.31 -7.88 -9.44
C GLU A 54 -2.77 -9.21 -8.88
N ASN A 55 -3.06 -9.48 -7.60
CA ASN A 55 -2.55 -10.62 -6.82
C ASN A 55 -1.01 -10.71 -6.67
N ALA A 56 -0.26 -9.65 -6.98
CA ALA A 56 1.20 -9.66 -6.83
C ALA A 56 1.62 -9.75 -5.34
N ASP A 57 2.71 -10.49 -5.10
CA ASP A 57 3.38 -10.54 -3.79
C ASP A 57 4.47 -9.47 -3.73
N LEU A 58 4.19 -8.35 -3.06
CA LEU A 58 5.09 -7.20 -2.89
C LEU A 58 5.59 -7.07 -1.44
N ARG A 59 5.55 -8.15 -0.67
CA ARG A 59 5.95 -8.08 0.74
C ARG A 59 7.42 -7.65 0.85
N ASN A 60 7.69 -6.71 1.75
CA ASN A 60 9.01 -6.07 1.96
C ASN A 60 9.61 -5.39 0.72
N ALA A 61 8.84 -5.16 -0.35
CA ALA A 61 9.37 -4.47 -1.53
C ALA A 61 9.69 -3.01 -1.20
N ASP A 62 10.79 -2.48 -1.75
CA ASP A 62 11.08 -1.05 -1.69
C ASP A 62 10.50 -0.36 -2.92
N LEU A 63 9.40 0.35 -2.75
CA LEU A 63 8.69 1.13 -3.78
C LEU A 63 8.83 2.63 -3.53
N GLU A 64 9.84 3.05 -2.76
CA GLU A 64 10.00 4.46 -2.46
C GLU A 64 10.21 5.28 -3.75
N ASN A 65 9.50 6.41 -3.85
CA ASN A 65 9.44 7.27 -5.04
C ASN A 65 8.98 6.59 -6.33
N ALA A 66 8.45 5.36 -6.28
CA ALA A 66 7.95 4.66 -7.47
C ALA A 66 6.69 5.34 -8.04
N ASP A 67 6.53 5.28 -9.36
CA ASP A 67 5.33 5.76 -10.04
C ASP A 67 4.35 4.60 -10.24
N LEU A 68 3.29 4.56 -9.43
CA LEU A 68 2.23 3.54 -9.47
C LEU A 68 0.90 4.11 -9.95
N ARG A 69 0.92 5.24 -10.68
CA ARG A 69 -0.32 5.87 -11.15
C ARG A 69 -1.07 4.93 -12.09
N ASN A 70 -2.37 4.83 -11.89
CA ASN A 70 -3.28 3.92 -12.61
C ASN A 70 -2.87 2.43 -12.56
N ALA A 71 -1.96 2.01 -11.66
CA ALA A 71 -1.62 0.61 -11.52
C ALA A 71 -2.80 -0.17 -10.91
N ASP A 72 -2.99 -1.42 -11.34
CA ASP A 72 -3.95 -2.34 -10.74
C ASP A 72 -3.26 -3.12 -9.62
N LEU A 73 -3.57 -2.81 -8.36
CA LEU A 73 -3.00 -3.47 -7.18
C LEU A 73 -4.04 -4.34 -6.47
N ARG A 74 -5.15 -4.71 -7.14
CA ARG A 74 -6.21 -5.47 -6.51
C ARG A 74 -5.67 -6.78 -5.93
N ASN A 75 -6.03 -7.07 -4.68
CA ASN A 75 -5.55 -8.23 -3.91
C ASN A 75 -4.02 -8.34 -3.74
N ALA A 76 -3.24 -7.30 -4.06
CA ALA A 76 -1.80 -7.33 -3.88
C ALA A 76 -1.42 -7.36 -2.39
N ASN A 77 -0.33 -8.06 -2.07
CA ASN A 77 0.20 -8.12 -0.72
C ASN A 77 1.35 -7.14 -0.54
N LEU A 78 1.07 -6.00 0.09
CA LEU A 78 2.01 -4.90 0.34
C LEU A 78 2.52 -4.90 1.79
N ARG A 79 2.44 -6.03 2.50
CA ARG A 79 2.91 -6.11 3.88
C ARG A 79 4.39 -5.71 3.97
N ASP A 80 4.68 -4.75 4.84
CA ASP A 80 6.03 -4.23 5.10
C ASP A 80 6.71 -3.59 3.87
N ALA A 81 5.98 -3.31 2.79
CA ALA A 81 6.52 -2.59 1.63
C ALA A 81 6.79 -1.11 1.97
N ASN A 82 7.92 -0.57 1.50
CA ASN A 82 8.22 0.85 1.61
C ASN A 82 7.60 1.61 0.44
N LEU A 83 6.50 2.32 0.68
CA LEU A 83 5.81 3.13 -0.34
C LEU A 83 6.02 4.64 -0.10
N ARG A 84 7.07 5.03 0.63
CA ARG A 84 7.36 6.44 0.92
C ARG A 84 7.45 7.23 -0.38
N ASN A 85 6.71 8.33 -0.48
CA ASN A 85 6.63 9.17 -1.69
C ASN A 85 6.15 8.45 -2.97
N ALA A 86 5.68 7.21 -2.91
CA ALA A 86 5.15 6.52 -4.08
C ALA A 86 3.90 7.24 -4.59
N ASN A 87 3.74 7.29 -5.91
CA ASN A 87 2.60 7.96 -6.53
C ASN A 87 1.48 6.97 -6.87
N LEU A 88 0.54 6.77 -5.96
CA LEU A 88 -0.61 5.87 -6.11
C LEU A 88 -1.86 6.54 -6.71
N ARG A 89 -1.74 7.71 -7.36
CA ARG A 89 -2.91 8.42 -7.87
C ARG A 89 -3.66 7.55 -8.90
N ASN A 90 -4.95 7.34 -8.66
CA ASN A 90 -5.85 6.48 -9.46
C ASN A 90 -5.44 5.00 -9.52
N ALA A 91 -4.54 4.52 -8.66
CA ALA A 91 -4.29 3.08 -8.56
C ALA A 91 -5.55 2.39 -8.03
N ASP A 92 -5.85 1.20 -8.53
CA ASP A 92 -6.91 0.35 -7.98
C ASP A 92 -6.36 -0.43 -6.80
N LEU A 93 -6.90 -0.16 -5.61
CA LEU A 93 -6.39 -0.67 -4.34
C LEU A 93 -7.37 -1.65 -3.68
N GLU A 94 -8.28 -2.24 -4.45
CA GLU A 94 -9.26 -3.18 -3.90
C GLU A 94 -8.60 -4.33 -3.13
N LYS A 95 -8.90 -4.45 -1.84
CA LYS A 95 -8.45 -5.56 -0.96
C LYS A 95 -6.94 -5.68 -0.83
N ILE A 96 -6.21 -4.57 -0.88
CA ILE A 96 -4.79 -4.60 -0.53
C ILE A 96 -4.61 -4.94 0.95
N ILE A 97 -3.52 -5.66 1.25
CA ILE A 97 -3.06 -5.90 2.61
C ILE A 97 -1.83 -5.03 2.86
N ILE A 98 -1.92 -4.11 3.81
CA ILE A 98 -0.79 -3.27 4.25
C ILE A 98 -0.49 -3.56 5.72
N GLN A 99 0.78 -3.64 6.07
CA GLN A 99 1.24 -3.55 7.46
C GLN A 99 2.14 -2.34 7.62
N LEU A 100 1.95 -1.60 8.72
CA LEU A 100 2.79 -0.48 9.09
C LEU A 100 3.51 -0.84 10.40
N PRO A 101 4.57 -1.67 10.38
CA PRO A 101 5.12 -2.33 11.57
C PRO A 101 5.59 -1.36 12.66
N ASN A 102 6.01 -0.15 12.29
CA ASN A 102 6.46 0.88 13.22
C ASN A 102 5.33 1.77 13.78
N ILE A 103 4.09 1.59 13.29
CA ILE A 103 2.96 2.50 13.53
C ILE A 103 1.75 1.73 14.10
N CYS A 104 1.51 0.51 13.61
CA CYS A 104 0.35 -0.30 13.93
C CYS A 104 0.73 -1.78 14.01
N LYS A 105 0.37 -2.45 15.11
CA LYS A 105 0.57 -3.89 15.28
C LYS A 105 -0.31 -4.76 14.36
N TRP A 106 -1.30 -4.16 13.71
CA TRP A 106 -2.29 -4.87 12.92
C TRP A 106 -2.04 -4.71 11.42
N TYR A 107 -2.39 -5.78 10.69
CA TYR A 107 -2.68 -5.68 9.27
C TYR A 107 -3.88 -4.77 9.05
N VAL A 108 -3.82 -4.01 7.97
CA VAL A 108 -4.95 -3.25 7.49
C VAL A 108 -5.34 -3.75 6.11
N ILE A 109 -6.64 -4.04 5.96
CA ILE A 109 -7.23 -4.37 4.68
C ILE A 109 -8.05 -3.16 4.24
N TYR A 110 -7.72 -2.61 3.08
CA TYR A 110 -8.51 -1.57 2.45
C TYR A 110 -9.38 -2.19 1.37
N ASN A 111 -10.69 -1.92 1.40
CA ASN A 111 -11.63 -2.39 0.40
C ASN A 111 -12.34 -1.20 -0.23
N GLU A 112 -12.23 -1.07 -1.55
CA GLU A 112 -12.77 0.06 -2.30
C GLU A 112 -14.23 -0.15 -2.78
N TYR A 113 -14.79 -1.36 -2.67
CA TYR A 113 -16.21 -1.62 -2.93
C TYR A 113 -17.11 -1.08 -1.83
N ASN A 114 -18.27 -0.51 -2.21
CA ASN A 114 -19.37 -0.05 -1.35
C ASN A 114 -18.94 0.78 -0.12
N ASP A 115 -19.04 2.10 -0.24
CA ASP A 115 -18.75 3.11 0.80
C ASP A 115 -17.29 3.20 1.31
N LYS A 116 -16.36 2.44 0.70
CA LYS A 116 -14.93 2.32 1.06
C LYS A 116 -14.74 1.91 2.52
N SER A 117 -14.09 0.79 2.77
CA SER A 117 -13.88 0.28 4.13
C SER A 117 -12.43 0.01 4.45
N LEU A 118 -12.11 0.15 5.74
CA LEU A 118 -10.83 -0.20 6.33
C LEU A 118 -11.08 -1.19 7.45
N MET A 119 -10.41 -2.33 7.38
CA MET A 119 -10.32 -3.28 8.48
C MET A 119 -9.02 -3.02 9.24
N ILE A 120 -9.10 -2.56 10.49
CA ILE A 120 -7.94 -2.32 11.36
C ILE A 120 -8.04 -3.28 12.55
N GLY A 121 -7.15 -4.26 12.64
CA GLY A 121 -7.27 -5.33 13.61
C GLY A 121 -8.45 -6.24 13.29
N CYS A 122 -9.38 -6.41 14.23
CA CYS A 122 -10.61 -7.20 14.04
C CYS A 122 -11.82 -6.33 13.64
N GLU A 123 -11.64 -5.01 13.53
CA GLU A 123 -12.71 -4.06 13.28
C GLU A 123 -12.74 -3.64 11.82
N SER A 124 -13.84 -3.92 11.12
CA SER A 124 -14.08 -3.45 9.75
C SER A 124 -15.15 -2.37 9.76
N LYS A 125 -14.81 -1.16 9.28
CA LYS A 125 -15.74 -0.03 9.18
C LYS A 125 -15.52 0.75 7.89
N THR A 126 -16.56 1.42 7.42
CA THR A 126 -16.45 2.39 6.32
C THR A 126 -15.58 3.57 6.73
N ILE A 127 -15.01 4.30 5.75
CA ILE A 127 -14.24 5.53 6.03
C ILE A 127 -15.09 6.55 6.81
N LYS A 128 -16.38 6.64 6.48
CA LYS A 128 -17.34 7.54 7.15
C LYS A 128 -17.55 7.16 8.62
N GLU A 129 -17.65 5.87 8.93
CA GLU A 129 -17.80 5.37 10.29
C GLU A 129 -16.52 5.60 11.11
N TRP A 130 -15.35 5.37 10.53
CA TRP A 130 -14.07 5.71 11.15
C TRP A 130 -13.97 7.21 11.45
N ASP A 131 -14.31 8.08 10.49
CA ASP A 131 -14.32 9.53 10.71
C ASP A 131 -15.30 9.94 11.82
N LYS A 132 -16.49 9.31 11.88
CA LYS A 132 -17.48 9.56 12.94
C LYS A 132 -16.96 9.13 14.31
N LEU A 133 -16.34 7.95 14.40
CA LEU A 133 -15.74 7.44 15.64
C LEU A 133 -14.75 8.46 16.23
N PHE A 134 -13.79 8.92 15.42
CA PHE A 134 -12.73 9.82 15.89
C PHE A 134 -13.18 11.27 16.11
N LYS A 135 -14.28 11.71 15.50
CA LYS A 135 -14.87 13.05 15.72
C LYS A 135 -15.88 13.08 16.88
N SER A 136 -16.43 11.94 17.30
CA SER A 136 -17.51 11.90 18.29
C SER A 136 -17.04 12.28 19.71
N LYS A 137 -17.95 12.81 20.55
CA LYS A 137 -17.73 13.01 22.01
C LYS A 137 -18.06 11.77 22.84
N ILE A 138 -18.27 10.62 22.21
CA ILE A 138 -18.70 9.40 22.88
C ILE A 138 -17.53 8.85 23.72
N LYS A 139 -17.83 8.34 24.94
CA LYS A 139 -16.83 7.80 25.87
C LYS A 139 -16.33 6.40 25.46
N GLU A 140 -17.14 5.66 24.72
CA GLU A 140 -16.89 4.28 24.30
C GLU A 140 -17.66 3.98 23.01
N TYR A 141 -17.01 3.42 22.01
CA TYR A 141 -17.63 3.06 20.73
C TYR A 141 -17.24 1.62 20.38
N GLU A 142 -18.25 0.75 20.25
CA GLU A 142 -18.05 -0.68 19.95
C GLU A 142 -16.99 -1.34 20.87
N GLY A 143 -17.06 -1.04 22.17
CA GLY A 143 -16.15 -1.62 23.18
C GLY A 143 -14.76 -0.97 23.26
N ILE A 144 -14.40 -0.09 22.32
CA ILE A 144 -13.15 0.67 22.37
C ILE A 144 -13.37 1.92 23.25
N LYS A 145 -12.74 1.93 24.43
CA LYS A 145 -12.73 3.12 25.31
C LYS A 145 -11.92 4.26 24.68
N ARG A 146 -12.48 5.47 24.71
CA ARG A 146 -11.80 6.69 24.29
C ARG A 146 -10.48 6.87 25.05
N ASP A 147 -9.46 7.37 24.36
CA ASP A 147 -8.11 7.65 24.90
C ASP A 147 -7.32 6.45 25.44
N SER A 148 -7.88 5.24 25.33
CA SER A 148 -7.15 4.01 25.58
C SER A 148 -5.95 3.86 24.63
N LYS A 149 -4.99 3.03 25.02
CA LYS A 149 -3.85 2.68 24.16
C LYS A 149 -4.31 2.12 22.82
N GLU A 150 -5.37 1.31 22.83
CA GLU A 150 -5.99 0.72 21.65
C GLU A 150 -6.61 1.79 20.74
N HIS A 151 -7.42 2.69 21.29
CA HIS A 151 -7.99 3.82 20.54
C HIS A 151 -6.91 4.67 19.84
N LYS A 152 -5.82 5.00 20.54
CA LYS A 152 -4.71 5.78 19.98
C LYS A 152 -4.00 5.07 18.83
N LEU A 153 -3.81 3.75 18.93
CA LEU A 153 -3.20 2.95 17.88
C LEU A 153 -4.08 2.86 16.63
N ILE A 154 -5.38 2.62 16.82
CA ILE A 154 -6.34 2.54 15.70
C ILE A 154 -6.47 3.91 15.02
N TYR A 155 -6.52 5.00 15.80
CA TYR A 155 -6.52 6.37 15.26
C TYR A 155 -5.27 6.66 14.42
N LEU A 156 -4.09 6.31 14.92
CA LEU A 156 -2.84 6.51 14.20
C LEU A 156 -2.82 5.70 12.91
N ALA A 157 -3.22 4.42 12.95
CA ALA A 157 -3.32 3.57 11.77
C ALA A 157 -4.27 4.15 10.72
N PHE A 158 -5.48 4.56 11.13
CA PHE A 158 -6.46 5.18 10.24
C PHE A 158 -5.93 6.47 9.61
N LYS A 159 -5.37 7.38 10.42
CA LYS A 159 -4.81 8.65 9.94
C LYS A 159 -3.68 8.41 8.94
N THR A 160 -2.74 7.53 9.27
CA THR A 160 -1.61 7.21 8.39
C THR A 160 -2.11 6.64 7.07
N ILE A 161 -3.00 5.67 7.09
CA ILE A 161 -3.49 5.02 5.86
C ILE A 161 -4.30 5.98 5.00
N LYS A 162 -5.11 6.84 5.61
CA LYS A 162 -5.85 7.87 4.90
C LYS A 162 -4.92 8.84 4.16
N GLU A 163 -3.83 9.26 4.81
CA GLU A 163 -2.79 10.09 4.22
C GLU A 163 -2.02 9.34 3.12
N TYR A 164 -1.65 8.09 3.39
CA TYR A 164 -0.86 7.24 2.50
C TYR A 164 -1.58 6.90 1.20
N LEU A 165 -2.86 6.52 1.32
CA LEU A 165 -3.71 6.16 0.18
C LEU A 165 -4.41 7.37 -0.44
N LYS A 166 -4.18 8.59 0.09
CA LYS A 166 -4.84 9.83 -0.33
C LYS A 166 -6.37 9.69 -0.41
N ILE A 167 -6.96 8.94 0.52
CA ILE A 167 -8.41 8.74 0.58
C ILE A 167 -9.04 10.07 1.01
N GLU A 168 -9.79 10.72 0.10
CA GLU A 168 -10.40 12.03 0.35
C GLU A 168 -11.32 12.04 1.59
N GLY A 169 -11.45 13.21 2.25
CA GLY A 169 -12.48 13.44 3.29
C GLY A 169 -12.00 13.77 4.72
N VAL A 170 -10.71 14.05 4.96
CA VAL A 170 -10.25 14.70 6.20
C VAL A 170 -9.58 16.03 5.85
N LYS A 171 -10.33 17.10 6.08
CA LYS A 171 -9.80 18.40 6.46
C LYS A 171 -10.09 18.58 7.94
#